data_AF-A0A2E0BG58-F1
#
_entry.id   AF-A0A2E0BG58-F1
#
_cell.length_a   1.000
_cell.length_b   1.000
_cell.length_c   1.000
_cell.angle_alpha   90.00
_cell.angle_beta   90.00
_cell.angle_gamma   90.00
#
_symmetry.space_group_name_H-M   'P 1'
#
loop_
_entity.id
_entity.type
_entity.pdbx_description
1 polymer ?
#
loop_
_entity_poly.entity_id
_entity_poly.type
_entity_poly.pdbx_seq_one_letter_code
_entity_poly.pdbx_strand_id
1 'polypeptide(L)'
;MDIFALPKEYYATEKKPIHIIGYSAALALAAIGALETIHTIPYIVNGEANLNNTLLGPVAVGAGLISASMYLKQAGIEAGY
;
A
#
# COMPACT_ATOMS: atom_id res chain seq x y z
N MET A 1 -17.03 5.12 -5.05
CA MET A 1 -16.69 4.97 -3.62
C MET A 1 -15.39 5.72 -3.37
N ASP A 2 -15.30 6.45 -2.27
CA ASP A 2 -14.09 7.21 -1.94
C ASP A 2 -13.05 6.28 -1.30
N ILE A 3 -12.00 5.93 -2.05
CA ILE A 3 -10.89 5.08 -1.55
C ILE A 3 -10.17 5.74 -0.37
N PHE A 4 -10.28 7.06 -0.23
CA PHE A 4 -9.74 7.81 0.90
C PHE A 4 -10.63 7.71 2.16
N ALA A 5 -11.86 7.21 2.03
CA ALA A 5 -12.76 6.97 3.16
C ALA A 5 -12.51 5.62 3.87
N LEU A 6 -11.97 4.62 3.15
CA LEU A 6 -11.72 3.27 3.71
C LEU A 6 -10.78 3.26 4.92
N PRO A 7 -9.65 4.00 4.95
CA PRO A 7 -8.79 4.03 6.13
C PRO A 7 -9.49 4.60 7.35
N LYS A 8 -10.30 5.65 7.15
CA LYS A 8 -11.07 6.27 8.23
C LYS A 8 -12.07 5.29 8.84
N GLU A 9 -12.77 4.55 7.99
CA GLU A 9 -13.71 3.51 8.43
C GLU A 9 -12.98 2.39 9.18
N TYR A 10 -11.83 1.95 8.68
CA TYR A 10 -11.02 0.92 9.33
C TYR A 10 -10.58 1.32 10.74
N TYR A 11 -10.00 2.51 10.92
CA TYR A 11 -9.55 2.98 12.23
C TYR A 11 -10.72 3.25 13.20
N ALA A 12 -11.93 3.50 12.69
CA ALA A 12 -13.12 3.65 13.52
C ALA A 12 -13.65 2.29 14.01
N THR A 13 -13.60 1.26 13.17
CA THR A 13 -14.16 -0.07 13.44
C THR A 13 -13.20 -0.97 14.21
N GLU A 14 -11.94 -1.05 13.81
CA GLU A 14 -10.96 -1.95 14.42
C GLU A 14 -10.47 -1.40 15.78
N LYS A 15 -10.30 -2.29 16.76
CA LYS A 15 -9.84 -1.97 18.12
C LYS A 15 -8.57 -2.72 18.52
N LYS A 16 -8.20 -3.77 17.79
CA LYS A 16 -7.00 -4.56 18.08
C LYS A 16 -5.75 -3.77 17.66
N PRO A 17 -4.84 -3.42 18.60
CA PRO A 17 -3.68 -2.59 18.29
C PRO A 17 -2.80 -3.15 17.17
N ILE A 18 -2.58 -4.46 17.15
CA ILE A 18 -1.75 -5.12 16.15
C ILE A 18 -2.34 -5.01 14.73
N HIS A 19 -3.66 -4.98 14.60
CA HIS A 19 -4.33 -4.81 13.31
C HIS A 19 -4.25 -3.37 12.81
N ILE A 20 -4.44 -2.40 13.70
CA ILE A 20 -4.27 -0.97 13.39
C ILE A 20 -2.84 -0.70 12.91
N ILE A 21 -1.83 -1.20 13.64
CA ILE A 21 -0.42 -1.08 13.27
C ILE A 21 -0.16 -1.74 11.93
N GLY A 22 -0.64 -2.98 11.74
CA GLY A 22 -0.45 -3.72 10.49
C GLY A 22 -1.07 -3.03 9.27
N TYR A 23 -2.29 -2.51 9.40
CA TYR A 23 -2.95 -1.76 8.34
C TYR A 23 -2.23 -0.43 8.03
N SER A 24 -1.79 0.29 9.07
CA SER A 24 -1.01 1.52 8.92
C SER A 24 0.30 1.25 8.17
N ALA A 25 1.01 0.17 8.54
CA ALA A 25 2.24 -0.26 7.89
C ALA A 25 1.99 -0.68 6.43
N ALA A 26 0.88 -1.36 6.14
CA ALA A 26 0.51 -1.74 4.78
C ALA A 26 0.25 -0.53 3.88
N LEU A 27 -0.49 0.48 4.38
CA LEU A 27 -0.69 1.74 3.66
C LEU A 27 0.63 2.51 3.46
N ALA A 28 1.47 2.56 4.50
CA ALA A 28 2.78 3.20 4.41
C ALA A 28 3.67 2.51 3.37
N LEU A 29 3.69 1.18 3.33
CA LEU A 29 4.45 0.41 2.35
C LEU A 29 3.96 0.70 0.92
N ALA A 30 2.64 0.78 0.71
CA ALA A 30 2.09 1.12 -0.60
C ALA A 30 2.49 2.55 -1.02
N ALA A 31 2.44 3.51 -0.10
CA ALA A 31 2.86 4.88 -0.35
C ALA A 31 4.37 4.98 -0.66
N ILE A 32 5.21 4.30 0.11
CA ILE A 32 6.65 4.19 -0.14
C ILE A 32 6.89 3.57 -1.51
N GLY A 33 6.19 2.49 -1.87
CA GLY A 33 6.31 1.86 -3.18
C GLY A 33 5.96 2.80 -4.33
N ALA A 34 4.95 3.65 -4.17
CA ALA A 34 4.59 4.65 -5.16
C ALA A 34 5.70 5.72 -5.31
N LEU A 35 6.27 6.18 -4.19
CA LEU A 35 7.39 7.11 -4.19
C LEU A 35 8.65 6.50 -4.81
N GLU A 36 8.98 5.26 -4.48
CA GLU A 36 10.09 4.51 -5.08
C GLU A 36 9.90 4.36 -6.58
N THR A 37 8.68 4.05 -7.04
CA THR A 37 8.37 3.94 -8.47
C THR A 37 8.66 5.25 -9.21
N ILE A 38 8.24 6.39 -8.64
CA ILE A 38 8.51 7.72 -9.21
C ILE A 38 10.01 8.04 -9.15
N HIS A 39 10.66 7.71 -8.04
CA HIS A 39 12.07 7.95 -7.81
C HIS A 39 12.97 7.18 -8.79
N THR A 40 12.57 5.99 -9.24
CA THR A 40 13.33 5.19 -10.21
C THR A 40 13.25 5.74 -11.65
N ILE A 41 12.24 6.55 -12.00
CA ILE A 41 12.03 7.01 -13.40
C ILE A 41 13.30 7.64 -14.04
N PRO A 42 14.03 8.56 -13.38
CA PRO A 42 15.24 9.14 -13.95
C PRO A 42 16.34 8.10 -14.23
N TYR A 43 16.49 7.11 -13.37
CA TYR A 43 17.48 6.03 -13.54
C TYR A 43 17.14 5.14 -14.73
N ILE A 44 15.84 4.91 -15.01
CA ILE A 44 15.39 4.19 -16.20
C ILE A 44 15.73 5.00 -17.46
N VAL A 45 15.44 6.31 -17.45
CA VAL A 45 15.72 7.21 -18.58
C VAL A 45 17.22 7.29 -18.88
N ASN A 46 18.06 7.27 -17.84
CA ASN A 46 19.52 7.32 -17.99
C ASN A 46 20.18 5.96 -18.29
N GLY A 47 19.41 4.86 -18.35
CA GLY A 47 19.94 3.51 -18.56
C GLY A 47 20.75 2.96 -17.38
N GLU A 48 20.59 3.54 -16.19
CA GLU A 48 21.25 3.16 -14.94
C GLU A 48 20.39 2.21 -14.09
N ALA A 49 19.15 1.97 -14.50
CA ALA A 49 18.24 1.06 -13.83
C ALA A 49 18.65 -0.41 -14.02
N ASN A 50 18.46 -1.21 -12.98
CA ASN A 50 18.54 -2.67 -12.98
C ASN A 50 17.19 -3.27 -12.60
N LEU A 51 17.10 -4.60 -12.57
CA LEU A 51 15.83 -5.27 -12.28
C LEU A 51 15.28 -4.91 -10.89
N ASN A 52 16.14 -4.83 -9.88
CA ASN A 52 15.72 -4.61 -8.50
C ASN A 52 15.22 -3.19 -8.27
N ASN A 53 15.94 -2.17 -8.75
CA ASN A 53 15.49 -0.78 -8.59
C ASN A 53 14.24 -0.46 -9.42
N THR A 54 14.01 -1.18 -10.52
CA THR A 54 12.79 -1.07 -11.33
C THR A 54 11.58 -1.72 -10.66
N LEU A 55 11.76 -2.88 -10.03
CA LEU A 55 10.65 -3.65 -9.48
C LEU A 55 10.32 -3.32 -8.01
N LEU A 56 11.26 -2.76 -7.24
CA LEU A 56 11.07 -2.51 -5.81
C LEU A 56 9.81 -1.70 -5.52
N GLY A 57 9.63 -0.57 -6.22
CA GLY A 57 8.45 0.29 -6.08
C GLY A 57 7.13 -0.44 -6.37
N PRO A 58 6.95 -1.01 -7.58
CA PRO A 58 5.75 -1.76 -7.93
C PRO A 58 5.44 -2.93 -6.99
N VAL A 59 6.47 -3.68 -6.56
CA VAL A 59 6.31 -4.78 -5.60
C VAL A 59 5.85 -4.26 -4.24
N ALA A 60 6.41 -3.16 -3.75
CA ALA A 60 5.98 -2.54 -2.49
C ALA A 60 4.55 -2.00 -2.57
N VAL A 61 4.14 -1.39 -3.69
CA VAL A 61 2.74 -0.99 -3.93
C VAL A 61 1.82 -2.20 -3.83
N GLY A 62 2.12 -3.26 -4.60
CA GLY A 62 1.31 -4.47 -4.63
C GLY A 62 1.20 -5.13 -3.25
N ALA A 63 2.33 -5.35 -2.58
CA ALA A 63 2.37 -5.94 -1.25
C ALA A 63 1.57 -5.12 -0.23
N GLY A 64 1.79 -3.80 -0.19
CA GLY A 64 1.06 -2.90 0.71
C GLY A 64 -0.45 -2.90 0.46
N LEU A 65 -0.89 -2.80 -0.79
CA LEU A 65 -2.31 -2.79 -1.13
C LEU A 65 -2.98 -4.15 -0.87
N ILE A 66 -2.32 -5.26 -1.18
CA ILE A 66 -2.83 -6.61 -0.88
C ILE A 66 -3.01 -6.76 0.62
N SER A 67 -1.98 -6.45 1.42
CA SER A 67 -2.07 -6.52 2.88
C SER A 67 -3.16 -5.60 3.45
N ALA A 68 -3.26 -4.36 2.97
CA ALA A 68 -4.31 -3.43 3.38
C ALA A 68 -5.71 -3.97 3.06
N SER A 69 -5.89 -4.58 1.88
CA SER A 69 -7.17 -5.18 1.48
C SER A 69 -7.57 -6.36 2.36
N MET A 70 -6.60 -7.17 2.82
CA MET A 70 -6.84 -8.28 3.73
C MET A 70 -7.33 -7.79 5.10
N TYR A 71 -6.75 -6.70 5.63
CA TYR A 71 -7.22 -6.08 6.86
C TYR A 71 -8.63 -5.53 6.73
N LEU A 72 -8.93 -4.81 5.65
CA LEU A 72 -10.29 -4.30 5.37
C LEU A 72 -11.31 -5.45 5.33
N LYS A 73 -11.00 -6.51 4.57
CA LYS A 73 -11.87 -7.69 4.45
C LYS A 73 -12.05 -8.43 5.76
N GLN A 74 -10.99 -8.52 6.58
CA GLN A 74 -11.06 -9.09 7.92
C GLN A 74 -11.95 -8.27 8.87
N ALA A 75 -11.96 -6.94 8.72
CA ALA A 75 -12.82 -6.04 9.47
C ALA A 75 -14.27 -5.97 8.93
N GLY A 76 -14.60 -6.73 7.88
CA GLY A 76 -15.91 -6.68 7.23
C GLY A 76 -16.15 -5.39 6.43
N ILE A 77 -15.08 -4.62 6.16
CA ILE A 77 -15.13 -3.41 5.35
C ILE A 77 -14.84 -3.85 3.91
N GLU A 78 -15.90 -4.09 3.15
CA GLU A 78 -15.77 -4.46 1.75
C GLU A 78 -15.65 -3.21 0.88
N ALA A 79 -14.61 -3.18 0.03
CA ALA A 79 -14.70 -2.39 -1.18
C ALA A 79 -15.73 -3.09 -2.08
N GLY A 80 -17.00 -2.63 -2.00
CA GLY A 80 -18.10 -3.24 -2.73
C GLY A 80 -17.78 -3.38 -4.22
N TYR A 81 -18.10 -4.57 -4.76
CA TYR A 81 -18.10 -4.85 -6.20
C TYR A 81 -19.23 -4.09 -6.91
#